data_AF-A0AAV5L203-F1
#
_entry.id   AF-A0AAV5L203-F1
#
_cell.length_a   1.000
_cell.length_b   1.000
_cell.length_c   1.000
_cell.angle_alpha   90.00
_cell.angle_beta   90.00
_cell.angle_gamma   90.00
#
_symmetry.space_group_name_H-M   'P 1'
#
loop_
_entity.id
_entity.type
_entity.pdbx_description
1 polymer ?
#
loop_
_entity_poly.entity_id
_entity_poly.type
_entity_poly.pdbx_seq_one_letter_code
_entity_poly.pdbx_strand_id
1 'polypeptide(L)'
;MAEQGNREHVSLDVNLISRYKTMVLGDPFISTNTCIFRVPDRIKMQNARAYEPYAFSLGPWHFGKQHLMDAQKFKIYFLQGLVRRFPNPDSKVEELEQVIKDVQSRASECYGDWAAINVTKEEFEKILMLDGCFIIELLRKLAAGKTKCLGLCLNSCMTGPVAMEASLWLKLLRNSSSGLHFHMTYYRQSLRYYPALRSNISLI
;
A
#
# COMPACT_ATOMS: atom_id res chain seq x y z
N MET A 1 20.97 56.26 13.86
CA MET A 1 21.87 55.35 13.11
C MET A 1 21.04 54.13 12.75
N ALA A 2 20.83 53.87 11.46
CA ALA A 2 20.01 52.75 10.98
C ALA A 2 20.94 51.69 10.37
N GLU A 3 20.88 50.46 10.87
CA GLU A 3 21.58 49.31 10.31
C GLU A 3 20.88 48.85 9.02
N GLN A 4 21.59 48.92 7.89
CA GLN A 4 21.15 48.32 6.63
C GLN A 4 21.48 46.83 6.64
N GLY A 5 20.44 45.99 6.73
CA GLY A 5 20.55 44.56 6.52
C GLY A 5 20.89 44.24 5.07
N ASN A 6 22.08 43.68 4.85
CA ASN A 6 22.50 43.13 3.57
C ASN A 6 21.70 41.86 3.28
N ARG A 7 20.63 41.96 2.47
CA ARG A 7 19.97 40.80 1.89
C ARG A 7 20.77 40.37 0.66
N GLU A 8 21.61 39.35 0.81
CA GLU A 8 22.19 38.65 -0.33
C GLU A 8 21.06 38.05 -1.18
N HIS A 9 20.84 38.65 -2.36
CA HIS A 9 19.91 38.17 -3.34
C HIS A 9 20.59 37.02 -4.10
N VAL A 10 20.33 35.77 -3.69
CA VAL A 10 20.77 34.57 -4.42
C VAL A 10 20.04 34.53 -5.76
N SER A 11 20.70 34.97 -6.84
CA SER A 11 20.16 34.77 -8.19
C SER A 11 20.39 33.32 -8.59
N LEU A 12 19.31 32.58 -8.84
CA LEU A 12 19.41 31.28 -9.48
C LEU A 12 19.89 31.47 -10.92
N ASP A 13 21.04 30.90 -11.27
CA ASP A 13 21.64 30.98 -12.61
C ASP A 13 20.70 30.34 -13.65
N VAL A 14 20.28 31.14 -14.62
CA VAL A 14 19.35 30.74 -15.70
C VAL A 14 19.95 29.61 -16.56
N ASN A 15 21.29 29.51 -16.64
CA ASN A 15 21.96 28.42 -17.33
C ASN A 15 21.85 27.08 -16.59
N LEU A 16 21.77 27.10 -15.25
CA LEU A 16 21.55 25.92 -14.43
C LEU A 16 20.14 25.37 -14.71
N ILE A 17 19.13 26.24 -14.74
CA ILE A 17 17.74 25.87 -15.05
C ILE A 17 17.65 25.27 -16.46
N SER A 18 18.32 25.85 -17.46
CA SER A 18 18.35 25.34 -18.83
C SER A 18 18.94 23.92 -18.92
N ARG A 19 19.94 23.60 -18.09
CA ARG A 19 20.62 22.30 -18.08
C ARG A 19 19.76 21.19 -17.50
N TYR A 20 18.92 21.53 -16.51
CA TYR A 20 17.95 20.61 -15.92
C TYR A 20 16.57 20.70 -16.57
N LYS A 21 16.36 21.60 -17.54
CA LYS A 21 15.07 21.85 -18.19
C LYS A 21 14.45 20.58 -18.75
N THR A 22 15.25 19.68 -19.32
CA THR A 22 14.80 18.39 -19.85
C THR A 22 14.47 17.38 -18.75
N MET A 23 15.11 17.45 -17.58
CA MET A 23 14.76 16.63 -16.41
C MET A 23 13.52 17.16 -15.67
N VAL A 24 13.27 18.47 -15.72
CA VAL A 24 12.18 19.15 -15.00
C VAL A 24 10.92 19.28 -15.85
N LEU A 25 11.06 19.47 -17.17
CA LEU A 25 9.96 19.70 -18.11
C LEU A 25 9.80 18.59 -19.16
N GLY A 26 10.63 17.54 -19.10
CA GLY A 26 10.46 16.35 -19.93
C GLY A 26 9.29 15.50 -19.46
N ASP A 27 8.89 14.52 -20.28
CA ASP A 27 7.88 13.54 -19.86
C ASP A 27 8.33 12.89 -18.54
N PRO A 28 7.42 12.71 -17.57
CA PRO A 28 7.75 12.05 -16.32
C PRO A 28 8.41 10.70 -16.60
N PHE A 29 9.61 10.49 -16.05
CA PHE A 29 10.28 9.19 -16.10
C PHE A 29 9.45 8.07 -15.45
N ILE A 30 8.41 8.46 -14.71
CA ILE A 30 7.59 7.63 -13.83
C ILE A 30 6.13 8.03 -14.04
N SER A 31 5.22 7.04 -14.09
CA SER A 31 3.77 7.27 -14.27
C SER A 31 3.24 8.27 -13.24
N THR A 32 2.29 9.11 -13.65
CA THR A 32 1.59 10.04 -12.73
C THR A 32 0.80 9.32 -11.64
N ASN A 33 0.50 8.03 -11.84
CA ASN A 33 -0.16 7.17 -10.85
C ASN A 33 0.82 6.53 -9.85
N THR A 34 2.14 6.68 -10.06
CA THR A 34 3.15 6.09 -9.19
C THR A 34 3.18 6.77 -7.83
N CYS A 35 3.05 5.95 -6.78
CA CYS A 35 3.11 6.41 -5.39
C CYS A 35 3.85 5.43 -4.46
N ILE A 36 4.30 4.28 -4.96
CA ILE A 36 5.09 3.30 -4.23
C ILE A 36 6.46 3.18 -4.90
N PHE A 37 7.49 3.54 -4.14
CA PHE A 37 8.88 3.50 -4.59
C PHE A 37 9.66 2.45 -3.83
N ARG A 38 10.55 1.76 -4.54
CA ARG A 38 11.54 0.90 -3.92
C ARG A 38 12.46 1.76 -3.05
N VAL A 39 12.62 1.38 -1.78
CA VAL A 39 13.59 2.05 -0.91
C VAL A 39 15.01 1.68 -1.37
N PRO A 40 15.89 2.65 -1.67
CA PRO A 40 17.27 2.40 -2.04
C PRO A 40 18.02 1.58 -0.98
N ASP A 41 18.89 0.66 -1.43
CA ASP A 41 19.57 -0.28 -0.52
C ASP A 41 20.43 0.44 0.53
N ARG A 42 21.10 1.54 0.17
CA ARG A 42 21.88 2.36 1.11
C ARG A 42 21.03 2.94 2.26
N ILE A 43 19.78 3.32 1.97
CA ILE A 43 18.85 3.84 2.98
C ILE A 43 18.37 2.68 3.87
N LYS A 44 18.03 1.53 3.27
CA LYS A 44 17.64 0.33 4.02
C LYS A 44 18.74 -0.14 4.96
N MET A 45 20.01 -0.07 4.56
CA MET A 45 21.14 -0.47 5.42
C MET A 45 21.28 0.36 6.69
N GLN A 46 20.87 1.63 6.68
CA GLN A 46 20.93 2.49 7.87
C GLN A 46 19.91 2.08 8.94
N ASN A 47 18.73 1.59 8.51
CA ASN A 47 17.71 1.09 9.42
C ASN A 47 16.82 0.05 8.74
N ALA A 48 17.30 -1.19 8.64
CA ALA A 48 16.55 -2.26 7.96
C ALA A 48 15.17 -2.49 8.60
N ARG A 49 15.04 -2.32 9.91
CA ARG A 49 13.78 -2.50 10.65
C ARG A 49 12.70 -1.47 10.27
N ALA A 50 13.07 -0.32 9.73
CA ALA A 50 12.10 0.69 9.28
C ALA A 50 11.46 0.35 7.93
N TYR A 51 12.09 -0.52 7.14
CA TYR A 51 11.70 -0.78 5.75
C TYR A 51 11.40 -2.25 5.46
N GLU A 52 11.89 -3.17 6.28
CA GLU A 52 11.61 -4.60 6.15
C GLU A 52 10.45 -5.01 7.05
N PRO A 53 9.36 -5.59 6.50
CA PRO A 53 8.27 -6.10 7.31
C PRO A 53 8.72 -7.23 8.23
N TYR A 54 8.30 -7.14 9.48
CA TYR A 54 8.63 -8.13 10.51
C TYR A 54 7.66 -9.32 10.52
N ALA A 55 6.35 -9.07 10.42
CA ALA A 55 5.33 -10.12 10.58
C ALA A 55 4.49 -10.38 9.34
N PHE A 56 4.24 -9.38 8.49
CA PHE A 56 3.41 -9.52 7.29
C PHE A 56 4.03 -8.74 6.13
N SER A 57 4.23 -9.43 5.00
CA SER A 57 4.37 -8.74 3.71
C SER A 57 3.02 -8.15 3.33
N LEU A 58 2.97 -6.91 2.85
CA LEU A 58 1.88 -6.46 1.99
C LEU A 58 2.50 -6.11 0.64
N GLY A 59 1.72 -6.17 -0.44
CA GLY A 59 2.22 -5.93 -1.77
C GLY A 59 3.30 -6.92 -2.25
N PRO A 60 3.84 -6.67 -3.45
CA PRO A 60 4.74 -7.58 -4.13
C PRO A 60 6.23 -7.40 -3.77
N TRP A 61 6.64 -6.26 -3.18
CA TRP A 61 8.05 -6.01 -2.85
C TRP A 61 8.64 -6.98 -1.83
N HIS A 62 7.80 -7.49 -0.93
CA HIS A 62 8.20 -8.41 0.14
C HIS A 62 7.64 -9.83 -0.06
N PHE A 63 7.08 -10.11 -1.24
CA PHE A 63 6.55 -11.42 -1.58
C PHE A 63 7.66 -12.48 -1.66
N GLY A 64 7.34 -13.71 -1.24
CA GLY A 64 8.25 -14.86 -1.31
C GLY A 64 9.38 -14.89 -0.28
N LYS A 65 9.50 -13.89 0.60
CA LYS A 65 10.53 -13.89 1.65
C LYS A 65 10.28 -14.99 2.68
N GLN A 66 11.30 -15.81 2.95
CA GLN A 66 11.18 -17.01 3.78
C GLN A 66 10.61 -16.72 5.18
N HIS A 67 11.06 -15.64 5.83
CA HIS A 67 10.60 -15.26 7.17
C HIS A 67 9.14 -14.78 7.22
N LEU A 68 8.50 -14.55 6.07
CA LEU A 68 7.11 -14.09 5.94
C LEU A 68 6.17 -15.20 5.44
N MET A 69 6.65 -16.41 5.20
CA MET A 69 5.85 -17.50 4.63
C MET A 69 4.70 -17.94 5.53
N ASP A 70 4.89 -17.97 6.84
CA ASP A 70 3.81 -18.31 7.78
C ASP A 70 2.72 -17.23 7.80
N ALA A 71 3.10 -15.97 7.56
CA ALA A 71 2.15 -14.88 7.40
C ALA A 71 1.22 -15.09 6.19
N GLN A 72 1.73 -15.68 5.11
CA GLN A 72 0.91 -15.99 3.93
C GLN A 72 -0.16 -17.04 4.23
N LYS A 73 0.17 -18.08 5.02
CA LYS A 73 -0.82 -19.06 5.50
C LYS A 73 -1.90 -18.38 6.33
N PHE A 74 -1.53 -17.41 7.16
CA PHE A 74 -2.46 -16.63 7.96
C PHE A 74 -3.42 -15.78 7.10
N LYS A 75 -2.95 -15.19 6.00
CA LYS A 75 -3.82 -14.48 5.06
C LYS A 75 -4.83 -15.39 4.38
N ILE A 76 -4.44 -16.61 4.02
CA ILE A 76 -5.36 -17.63 3.48
C ILE A 76 -6.47 -17.93 4.49
N TYR A 77 -6.14 -18.07 5.77
CA TYR A 77 -7.15 -18.25 6.82
C TYR A 77 -8.13 -17.07 6.91
N PHE A 78 -7.65 -15.84 6.73
CA PHE A 78 -8.50 -14.64 6.73
C PHE A 78 -9.39 -14.57 5.48
N LEU A 79 -8.85 -14.89 4.30
CA LEU A 79 -9.63 -15.01 3.07
C LEU A 79 -10.77 -16.03 3.23
N GLN A 80 -10.45 -17.23 3.73
CA GLN A 80 -11.46 -18.25 4.00
C GLN A 80 -12.52 -17.77 4.99
N GLY A 81 -12.09 -17.10 6.07
CA GLY A 81 -13.00 -16.53 7.06
C GLY A 81 -13.90 -15.43 6.49
N LEU A 82 -13.41 -14.64 5.54
CA LEU A 82 -14.18 -13.62 4.84
C LEU A 82 -15.23 -14.24 3.93
N VAL A 83 -14.82 -15.17 3.07
CA VAL A 83 -15.65 -15.79 2.03
C VAL A 83 -16.75 -16.68 2.64
N ARG A 84 -16.43 -17.47 3.66
CA ARG A 84 -17.40 -18.37 4.33
C ARG A 84 -18.55 -17.65 5.05
N ARG A 85 -18.50 -16.32 5.16
CA ARG A 85 -19.60 -15.53 5.73
C ARG A 85 -20.74 -15.29 4.75
N PHE A 86 -20.49 -15.48 3.46
CA PHE A 86 -21.49 -15.23 2.43
C PHE A 86 -22.31 -16.49 2.18
N PRO A 87 -23.62 -16.36 1.84
CA PRO A 87 -24.48 -17.51 1.57
C PRO A 87 -23.95 -18.43 0.46
N ASN A 88 -23.26 -17.88 -0.53
CA ASN A 88 -22.58 -18.62 -1.59
C ASN A 88 -21.08 -18.26 -1.61
N PRO A 89 -20.23 -19.06 -0.93
CA PRO A 89 -18.78 -18.88 -0.90
C PRO A 89 -18.14 -18.86 -2.29
N ASP A 90 -18.52 -19.78 -3.18
CA ASP A 90 -17.85 -19.95 -4.48
C ASP A 90 -18.09 -18.74 -5.38
N SER A 91 -19.35 -18.30 -5.48
CA SER A 91 -19.70 -17.07 -6.20
C SER A 91 -18.98 -15.83 -5.63
N LYS A 92 -18.73 -15.81 -4.31
CA LYS A 92 -17.96 -14.71 -3.71
C LYS A 92 -16.48 -14.74 -4.10
N VAL A 93 -15.88 -15.91 -4.24
CA VAL A 93 -14.49 -16.03 -4.73
C VAL A 93 -14.41 -15.51 -6.16
N GLU A 94 -15.34 -15.92 -7.03
CA GLU A 94 -15.40 -15.44 -8.42
C GLU A 94 -15.54 -13.91 -8.50
N GLU A 95 -16.42 -13.33 -7.68
CA GLU A 95 -16.58 -11.86 -7.59
C GLU A 95 -15.27 -11.18 -7.18
N LEU A 96 -14.56 -11.72 -6.19
CA LEU A 96 -13.26 -11.20 -5.77
C LEU A 96 -12.22 -11.31 -6.88
N GLU A 97 -12.18 -12.42 -7.63
CA GLU A 97 -11.27 -12.58 -8.77
C GLU A 97 -11.52 -11.51 -9.85
N GLN A 98 -12.78 -11.21 -10.17
CA GLN A 98 -13.12 -10.15 -11.13
C GLN A 98 -12.67 -8.78 -10.62
N VAL A 99 -12.96 -8.46 -9.36
CA VAL A 99 -12.50 -7.21 -8.72
C VAL A 99 -10.97 -7.08 -8.81
N ILE A 100 -10.24 -8.17 -8.54
CA ILE A 100 -8.78 -8.18 -8.59
C ILE A 100 -8.27 -7.93 -10.02
N LYS A 101 -8.85 -8.60 -11.02
CA LYS A 101 -8.48 -8.39 -12.44
C LYS A 101 -8.71 -6.93 -12.88
N ASP A 102 -9.82 -6.33 -12.45
CA ASP A 102 -10.15 -4.93 -12.77
C ASP A 102 -9.15 -3.93 -12.18
N VAL A 103 -8.66 -4.19 -10.95
CA VAL A 103 -7.74 -3.27 -10.26
C VAL A 103 -6.27 -3.57 -10.53
N GLN A 104 -5.92 -4.75 -11.05
CA GLN A 104 -4.54 -5.21 -11.20
C GLN A 104 -3.69 -4.24 -12.01
N SER A 105 -4.15 -3.80 -13.19
CA SER A 105 -3.39 -2.89 -14.06
C SER A 105 -3.09 -1.56 -13.36
N ARG A 106 -4.12 -0.96 -12.75
CA ARG A 106 -3.99 0.29 -12.00
C ARG A 106 -3.08 0.13 -10.79
N ALA A 107 -3.12 -1.02 -10.14
CA ALA A 107 -2.24 -1.33 -9.01
C ALA A 107 -0.78 -1.39 -9.42
N SER A 108 -0.47 -2.02 -10.56
CA SER A 108 0.92 -2.10 -11.06
C SER A 108 1.50 -0.73 -11.42
N GLU A 109 0.71 0.19 -11.96
CA GLU A 109 1.16 1.56 -12.29
C GLU A 109 1.55 2.38 -11.05
N CYS A 110 1.07 1.99 -9.88
CA CYS A 110 1.43 2.64 -8.63
C CYS A 110 2.86 2.34 -8.18
N TYR A 111 3.51 1.32 -8.73
CA TYR A 111 4.88 0.95 -8.41
C TYR A 111 5.86 1.58 -9.40
N GLY A 112 6.77 2.42 -8.89
CA GLY A 112 7.69 3.20 -9.74
C GLY A 112 8.80 2.39 -10.40
N ASP A 113 9.00 1.15 -9.96
CA ASP A 113 10.00 0.23 -10.49
C ASP A 113 9.37 -1.17 -10.63
N TRP A 114 8.24 -1.24 -11.33
CA TRP A 114 7.51 -2.50 -11.56
C TRP A 114 8.40 -3.58 -12.20
N ALA A 115 9.31 -3.18 -13.10
CA ALA A 115 10.23 -4.10 -13.77
C ALA A 115 11.22 -4.80 -12.81
N ALA A 116 11.56 -4.19 -11.67
CA ALA A 116 12.39 -4.82 -10.65
C ALA A 116 11.62 -5.77 -9.73
N ILE A 117 10.30 -5.85 -9.85
CA ILE A 117 9.45 -6.74 -9.06
C ILE A 117 9.38 -8.08 -9.79
N ASN A 118 10.02 -9.10 -9.21
CA ASN A 118 10.07 -10.44 -9.79
C ASN A 118 8.83 -11.27 -9.44
N VAL A 119 7.66 -10.85 -9.92
CA VAL A 119 6.39 -11.57 -9.80
C VAL A 119 5.67 -11.60 -11.15
N THR A 120 5.01 -12.70 -11.47
CA THR A 120 4.12 -12.75 -12.65
C THR A 120 2.85 -11.95 -12.43
N LYS A 121 2.08 -11.71 -13.49
CA LYS A 121 0.77 -11.07 -13.37
C LYS A 121 -0.17 -11.88 -12.47
N GLU A 122 -0.18 -13.20 -12.63
CA GLU A 122 -1.02 -14.13 -11.86
C GLU A 122 -0.58 -14.18 -10.39
N GLU A 123 0.73 -14.16 -10.12
CA GLU A 123 1.25 -14.04 -8.77
C GLU A 123 0.85 -12.72 -8.13
N PHE A 124 0.92 -11.62 -8.89
CA PHE A 124 0.46 -10.34 -8.43
C PHE A 124 -1.03 -10.36 -8.09
N GLU A 125 -1.90 -10.83 -8.98
CA GLU A 125 -3.34 -11.01 -8.71
C GLU A 125 -3.59 -11.77 -7.39
N LYS A 126 -2.86 -12.86 -7.17
CA LYS A 126 -2.92 -13.63 -5.93
C LYS A 126 -2.49 -12.81 -4.70
N ILE A 127 -1.44 -12.01 -4.81
CA ILE A 127 -0.99 -11.10 -3.74
C ILE A 127 -2.10 -10.08 -3.44
N LEU A 128 -2.70 -9.47 -4.47
CA LEU A 128 -3.78 -8.50 -4.30
C LEU A 128 -4.97 -9.12 -3.57
N MET A 129 -5.35 -10.33 -3.97
CA MET A 129 -6.45 -11.06 -3.35
C MET A 129 -6.18 -11.33 -1.87
N LEU A 130 -5.02 -11.93 -1.56
CA LEU A 130 -4.68 -12.32 -0.20
C LEU A 130 -4.52 -11.10 0.71
N ASP A 131 -3.85 -10.06 0.25
CA ASP A 131 -3.58 -8.86 1.05
C ASP A 131 -4.83 -8.03 1.26
N GLY A 132 -5.61 -7.80 0.19
CA GLY A 132 -6.87 -7.06 0.27
C GLY A 132 -7.87 -7.76 1.20
N CYS A 133 -8.06 -9.07 1.04
CA CYS A 133 -8.98 -9.83 1.89
C CYS A 133 -8.50 -9.93 3.34
N PHE A 134 -7.19 -10.07 3.55
CA PHE A 134 -6.60 -10.03 4.89
C PHE A 134 -6.91 -8.72 5.60
N ILE A 135 -6.66 -7.57 4.95
CA ILE A 135 -6.94 -6.24 5.51
C ILE A 135 -8.43 -6.08 5.83
N ILE A 136 -9.32 -6.43 4.89
CA ILE A 136 -10.78 -6.30 5.07
C ILE A 136 -11.26 -7.12 6.28
N GLU A 137 -10.92 -8.41 6.32
CA GLU A 137 -11.37 -9.31 7.39
C GLU A 137 -10.75 -8.93 8.74
N LEU A 138 -9.50 -8.47 8.73
CA LEU A 138 -8.82 -7.97 9.92
C LEU A 138 -9.52 -6.76 10.52
N LEU A 139 -9.77 -5.72 9.72
CA LEU A 139 -10.46 -4.51 10.17
C LEU A 139 -11.84 -4.87 10.74
N ARG A 140 -12.56 -5.79 10.07
CA ARG A 140 -13.85 -6.28 10.54
C ARG A 140 -13.77 -7.02 11.89
N LYS A 141 -12.80 -7.92 12.08
CA LYS A 141 -12.62 -8.65 13.35
C LYS A 141 -12.22 -7.70 14.49
N LEU A 142 -11.43 -6.66 14.20
CA LEU A 142 -11.06 -5.62 15.15
C LEU A 142 -12.26 -4.77 15.57
N ALA A 143 -13.07 -4.32 14.62
CA ALA A 143 -14.31 -3.60 14.92
C ALA A 143 -15.28 -4.43 15.78
N ALA A 144 -15.28 -5.75 15.63
CA ALA A 144 -16.07 -6.67 16.44
C ALA A 144 -15.43 -7.04 17.80
N GLY A 145 -14.24 -6.50 18.13
CA GLY A 145 -13.51 -6.80 19.37
C GLY A 145 -12.93 -8.22 19.46
N LYS A 146 -12.90 -8.98 18.34
CA LYS A 146 -12.57 -10.41 18.31
C LYS A 146 -11.08 -10.75 18.18
N THR A 147 -10.22 -9.74 17.94
CA THR A 147 -8.79 -9.95 17.64
C THR A 147 -7.90 -8.94 18.36
N LYS A 148 -8.04 -8.82 19.70
CA LYS A 148 -7.25 -7.85 20.50
C LYS A 148 -5.74 -8.08 20.41
N CYS A 149 -5.25 -9.31 20.58
CA CYS A 149 -3.81 -9.60 20.52
C CYS A 149 -3.21 -9.38 19.12
N LEU A 150 -3.94 -9.77 18.07
CA LEU A 150 -3.51 -9.56 16.69
C LEU A 150 -3.49 -8.07 16.32
N GLY A 151 -4.49 -7.30 16.78
CA GLY A 151 -4.53 -5.84 16.59
C GLY A 151 -3.35 -5.12 17.22
N LEU A 152 -2.89 -5.58 18.40
CA LEU A 152 -1.68 -5.05 19.04
C LEU A 152 -0.42 -5.33 18.21
N CYS A 153 -0.24 -6.56 17.71
CA CYS A 153 0.88 -6.91 16.83
C CYS A 153 0.86 -6.14 15.49
N LEU A 154 -0.33 -5.81 14.99
CA LEU A 154 -0.48 -5.07 13.75
C LEU A 154 -0.23 -3.57 13.90
N ASN A 155 -0.50 -2.98 15.07
CA ASN A 155 -0.09 -1.60 15.34
C ASN A 155 1.42 -1.40 15.19
N SER A 156 2.23 -2.41 15.56
CA SER A 156 3.68 -2.40 15.34
C SER A 156 4.11 -2.75 13.91
N CYS A 157 3.24 -3.34 13.09
CA CYS A 157 3.56 -3.74 11.71
C CYS A 157 3.02 -2.78 10.64
N MET A 158 1.95 -2.04 10.94
CA MET A 158 1.27 -1.13 10.03
C MET A 158 1.86 0.28 10.12
N THR A 159 3.19 0.37 10.01
CA THR A 159 3.95 1.62 9.99
C THR A 159 4.84 1.68 8.75
N GLY A 160 5.19 2.88 8.29
CA GLY A 160 6.13 3.05 7.17
C GLY A 160 5.62 2.47 5.84
N PRO A 161 6.46 1.76 5.06
CA PRO A 161 6.10 1.25 3.73
C PRO A 161 4.88 0.32 3.71
N VAL A 162 4.73 -0.54 4.72
CA VAL A 162 3.60 -1.47 4.86
C VAL A 162 2.26 -0.72 4.98
N ALA A 163 2.26 0.43 5.66
CA ALA A 163 1.07 1.27 5.77
C ALA A 163 0.72 1.96 4.44
N MET A 164 1.71 2.32 3.62
CA MET A 164 1.49 2.90 2.29
C MET A 164 0.87 1.87 1.34
N GLU A 165 1.41 0.65 1.30
CA GLU A 165 0.85 -0.44 0.51
C GLU A 165 -0.58 -0.77 0.94
N ALA A 166 -0.84 -0.87 2.26
CA ALA A 166 -2.19 -1.05 2.78
C ALA A 166 -3.14 0.09 2.37
N SER A 167 -2.67 1.34 2.40
CA SER A 167 -3.49 2.51 2.02
C SER A 167 -3.81 2.52 0.53
N LEU A 168 -2.85 2.14 -0.33
CA LEU A 168 -3.08 1.97 -1.76
C LEU A 168 -4.15 0.91 -2.01
N TRP A 169 -4.05 -0.24 -1.34
CA TRP A 169 -5.06 -1.31 -1.43
C TRP A 169 -6.47 -0.79 -1.17
N LEU A 170 -6.61 -0.02 -0.11
CA LEU A 170 -7.88 0.55 0.30
C LEU A 170 -8.41 1.58 -0.73
N LYS A 171 -7.54 2.37 -1.35
CA LYS A 171 -7.92 3.31 -2.42
C LYS A 171 -8.34 2.60 -3.70
N LEU A 172 -7.61 1.56 -4.12
CA LEU A 172 -7.92 0.79 -5.31
C LEU A 172 -9.27 0.06 -5.16
N LEU A 173 -9.50 -0.58 -4.01
CA LEU A 173 -10.78 -1.22 -3.69
C LEU A 173 -11.95 -0.23 -3.66
N ARG A 174 -11.73 1.01 -3.19
CA ARG A 174 -12.76 2.05 -3.17
C ARG A 174 -13.23 2.44 -4.58
N ASN A 175 -12.31 2.47 -5.52
CA ASN A 175 -12.54 2.97 -6.88
C ASN A 175 -12.74 1.84 -7.88
N SER A 176 -13.05 0.63 -7.42
CA SER A 176 -13.45 -0.50 -8.25
C SER A 176 -14.94 -0.43 -8.58
N SER A 177 -15.27 -0.72 -9.83
CA SER A 177 -16.62 -0.67 -10.42
C SER A 177 -17.59 -1.69 -9.81
N SER A 178 -17.06 -2.73 -9.15
CA SER A 178 -17.78 -3.96 -8.77
C SER A 178 -18.33 -3.98 -7.34
N GLY A 179 -18.47 -2.83 -6.67
CA GLY A 179 -19.45 -2.73 -5.58
C GLY A 179 -19.06 -3.38 -4.24
N LEU A 180 -17.78 -3.35 -3.84
CA LEU A 180 -17.38 -3.63 -2.44
C LEU A 180 -17.83 -2.53 -1.44
N HIS A 181 -18.87 -1.78 -1.78
CA HIS A 181 -19.43 -0.66 -1.02
C HIS A 181 -19.86 -1.10 0.40
N PHE A 182 -20.30 -2.36 0.55
CA PHE A 182 -20.77 -2.93 1.81
C PHE A 182 -19.66 -3.11 2.86
N HIS A 183 -18.39 -3.21 2.44
CA HIS A 183 -17.25 -3.33 3.34
C HIS A 183 -16.70 -1.97 3.81
N MET A 184 -17.08 -0.87 3.15
CA MET A 184 -16.62 0.48 3.47
C MET A 184 -17.26 1.11 4.71
N THR A 185 -18.38 0.57 5.19
CA THR A 185 -19.00 1.03 6.45
C THR A 185 -18.17 0.62 7.67
N TYR A 186 -17.59 -0.59 7.64
CA TYR A 186 -16.66 -1.08 8.67
C TYR A 186 -15.30 -0.36 8.61
N TYR A 187 -14.88 0.03 7.40
CA TYR A 187 -13.66 0.75 7.12
C TYR A 187 -13.57 2.11 7.85
N ARG A 188 -14.62 2.96 7.80
CA ARG A 188 -14.62 4.25 8.51
C ARG A 188 -14.51 4.11 10.03
N GLN A 189 -15.12 3.07 10.60
CA GLN A 189 -15.03 2.80 12.05
C GLN A 189 -13.66 2.24 12.44
N SER A 190 -13.03 1.46 11.56
CA SER A 190 -11.77 0.78 11.85
C SER A 190 -10.54 1.67 11.70
N LEU A 191 -10.62 2.73 10.87
CA LEU A 191 -9.57 3.76 10.75
C LEU A 191 -9.35 4.56 12.06
N ARG A 192 -10.27 4.48 13.02
CA ARG A 192 -10.07 5.01 14.38
C ARG A 192 -8.94 4.29 15.12
N TYR A 193 -8.67 3.02 14.78
CA TYR A 193 -7.64 2.21 15.43
C TYR A 193 -6.26 2.34 14.79
N TYR A 194 -6.16 2.90 13.57
CA TYR A 194 -4.89 3.05 12.85
C TYR A 194 -4.74 4.48 12.28
N PRO A 195 -4.28 5.45 13.11
CA PRO A 195 -4.12 6.84 12.70
C PRO A 195 -3.20 7.00 11.48
N ALA A 196 -2.16 6.17 11.35
CA ALA A 196 -1.24 6.19 10.22
C ALA A 196 -1.92 5.86 8.89
N LEU A 197 -2.85 4.90 8.86
CA LEU A 197 -3.64 4.60 7.66
C LEU A 197 -4.58 5.76 7.32
N ARG A 198 -5.23 6.35 8.34
CA ARG A 198 -6.17 7.46 8.18
C ARG A 198 -5.52 8.68 7.52
N SER A 199 -4.31 9.06 7.93
CA SER A 199 -3.58 10.20 7.38
C SER A 199 -3.14 9.99 5.92
N ASN A 200 -2.74 8.77 5.58
CA ASN A 200 -2.28 8.43 4.23
C ASN A 200 -3.43 8.38 3.22
N ILE A 201 -4.62 7.98 3.64
CA ILE A 201 -5.82 7.97 2.76
C ILE A 201 -6.28 9.39 2.38
N SER A 202 -6.05 10.40 3.23
CA SER A 202 -6.36 11.79 2.90
C SER A 202 -5.33 12.48 2.01
N LEU A 203 -4.12 11.91 1.89
CA LEU A 203 -3.00 12.48 1.14
C LEU A 203 -2.83 11.84 -0.25
N ILE A 204 -3.64 10.83 -0.60
CA ILE A 204 -3.62 10.10 -1.86
C ILE A 204 -5.00 10.15 -2.50
#